data_AF-A0A7C5NS12-F1
#
_entry.id   AF-A0A7C5NS12-F1
#
_cell.length_a   1.000
_cell.length_b   1.000
_cell.length_c   1.000
_cell.angle_alpha   90.00
_cell.angle_beta   90.00
_cell.angle_gamma   90.00
#
_symmetry.space_group_name_H-M   'P 1'
#
loop_
_entity.id
_entity.type
_entity.pdbx_description
1 polymer ?
#
loop_
_entity_poly.entity_id
_entity_poly.type
_entity_poly.pdbx_seq_one_letter_code
_entity_poly.pdbx_strand_id
1 'polypeptide(L)'
;AVFGSRKIEQGLVMFLTIGTGIGSALIFDGKLIPNSELGKIEFKGKQAEEYTSNKTRKEEDLSWKEFGKRLGKFLNYLDILFSPQLFILGGGVCKKIEKYQEYLKTEVPVVQSEFLNAAGVIGAAYFAAQEFSATK
;
A
#
# COMPACT_ATOMS: atom_id res chain seq x y z
N ALA A 1 12.32 -0.04 10.89
CA ALA A 1 12.26 -1.16 9.93
C ALA A 1 12.86 -0.71 8.60
N VAL A 2 13.60 -1.58 7.90
CA VAL A 2 14.11 -1.30 6.55
C VAL A 2 13.09 -1.89 5.57
N PHE A 3 12.49 -1.05 4.73
CA PHE A 3 11.62 -1.50 3.65
C PHE A 3 12.29 -1.15 2.31
N GLY A 4 12.82 -2.15 1.60
CA GLY A 4 13.67 -1.95 0.42
C GLY A 4 15.05 -1.37 0.80
N SER A 5 15.61 -0.48 -0.03
CA SER A 5 16.95 0.09 0.15
C SER A 5 17.03 1.37 1.01
N ARG A 6 15.89 1.90 1.51
CA ARG A 6 15.88 3.09 2.38
C ARG A 6 15.67 2.72 3.84
N LYS A 7 16.52 3.29 4.70
CA LYS A 7 16.33 3.32 6.14
C LYS A 7 15.28 4.40 6.42
N ILE A 8 14.02 3.99 6.62
CA ILE A 8 12.96 4.92 6.95
C ILE A 8 12.95 5.06 8.47
N GLU A 9 13.67 6.06 8.95
CA GLU A 9 13.89 6.26 10.38
C GLU A 9 12.84 7.16 11.04
N GLN A 10 12.09 7.94 10.25
CA GLN A 10 11.14 8.93 10.77
C GLN A 10 9.91 9.11 9.86
N GLY A 11 8.74 9.31 10.48
CA GLY A 11 7.46 9.60 9.86
C GLY A 11 6.60 8.38 9.54
N LEU A 12 5.48 8.64 8.87
CA LEU A 12 4.50 7.63 8.49
C LEU A 12 4.84 7.02 7.13
N VAL A 13 4.85 5.70 7.08
CA VAL A 13 4.97 4.89 5.86
C VAL A 13 3.72 4.05 5.71
N MET A 14 3.19 4.02 4.50
CA MET A 14 2.02 3.21 4.17
C MET A 14 2.39 2.09 3.23
N PHE A 15 2.23 0.86 3.70
CA PHE A 15 2.29 -0.32 2.84
C PHE A 15 0.88 -0.67 2.38
N LEU A 16 0.64 -0.68 1.07
CA LEU A 16 -0.65 -1.03 0.47
C LEU A 16 -0.50 -2.29 -0.40
N THR A 17 -1.24 -3.33 -0.08
CA THR A 17 -1.31 -4.54 -0.92
C THR A 17 -2.52 -4.45 -1.83
N ILE A 18 -2.30 -4.42 -3.15
CA ILE A 18 -3.39 -4.33 -4.13
C ILE A 18 -3.57 -5.69 -4.80
N GLY A 19 -4.67 -6.36 -4.47
CA GLY A 19 -5.01 -7.71 -4.92
C GLY A 19 -6.50 -7.84 -5.23
N THR A 20 -7.14 -8.89 -4.71
CA THR A 20 -8.61 -9.03 -4.77
C THR A 20 -9.31 -7.87 -4.06
N GLY A 21 -8.76 -7.45 -2.92
CA GLY A 21 -9.12 -6.22 -2.22
C GLY A 21 -7.89 -5.31 -2.06
N ILE A 22 -7.94 -4.42 -1.07
CA ILE A 22 -6.80 -3.56 -0.69
C ILE A 22 -6.49 -3.78 0.80
N GLY A 23 -5.33 -4.35 1.10
CA GLY A 23 -4.83 -4.43 2.47
C GLY A 23 -3.89 -3.27 2.78
N SER A 24 -3.76 -2.93 4.06
CA SER A 24 -2.87 -1.87 4.53
C SER A 24 -2.09 -2.26 5.77
N ALA A 25 -0.85 -1.78 5.84
CA ALA A 25 -0.07 -1.71 7.06
C ALA A 25 0.53 -0.32 7.19
N LEU A 26 0.30 0.32 8.32
CA LEU A 26 0.85 1.62 8.65
C LEU A 26 2.08 1.43 9.55
N ILE A 27 3.18 2.09 9.22
CA ILE A 27 4.39 2.09 10.02
C ILE A 27 4.73 3.53 10.38
N PHE A 28 4.74 3.86 11.67
CA PHE A 28 5.13 5.18 12.15
C PHE A 28 6.41 5.06 12.97
N ASP A 29 7.47 5.79 12.58
CA ASP A 29 8.79 5.73 13.23
C ASP A 29 9.31 4.29 13.42
N GLY A 30 9.11 3.47 12.39
CA GLY A 30 9.53 2.06 12.39
C GLY A 30 8.66 1.11 13.21
N LYS A 31 7.60 1.59 13.87
CA LYS A 31 6.64 0.79 14.64
C LYS A 31 5.37 0.55 13.84
N LEU A 32 4.87 -0.68 13.84
CA LEU A 32 3.62 -1.02 13.19
C LEU A 32 2.44 -0.41 13.96
N ILE A 33 1.55 0.26 13.25
CA ILE A 33 0.20 0.58 13.72
C ILE A 33 -0.70 -0.58 13.26
N PRO A 34 -1.22 -1.41 14.18
CA PRO A 34 -1.95 -2.61 13.82
C PRO A 34 -3.37 -2.29 13.32
N ASN A 35 -4.00 -3.29 12.70
CA ASN A 35 -5.43 -3.30 12.37
C ASN A 35 -5.93 -2.16 11.45
N SER A 36 -5.08 -1.62 10.58
CA SER A 36 -5.51 -0.64 9.57
C SER A 36 -6.23 -1.31 8.40
N GLU A 37 -7.43 -0.83 8.05
CA GLU A 37 -8.27 -1.31 6.93
C GLU A 37 -8.52 -0.20 5.89
N LEU A 38 -7.44 0.36 5.32
CA LEU A 38 -7.55 1.48 4.38
C LEU A 38 -8.25 1.11 3.07
N GLY A 39 -8.33 -0.17 2.70
CA GLY A 39 -9.11 -0.61 1.55
C GLY A 39 -10.62 -0.43 1.71
N LYS A 40 -11.09 -0.36 2.96
CA LYS A 40 -12.51 -0.24 3.32
C LYS A 40 -12.98 1.20 3.48
N ILE A 41 -12.08 2.18 3.41
CA ILE A 41 -12.48 3.59 3.57
C ILE A 41 -13.42 4.00 2.44
N GLU A 42 -14.38 4.85 2.79
CA GLU A 42 -15.28 5.42 1.80
C GLU A 42 -14.49 6.36 0.88
N PHE A 43 -14.55 6.07 -0.41
CA PHE A 43 -13.89 6.81 -1.46
C PHE A 43 -14.76 6.80 -2.71
N LYS A 44 -15.20 7.99 -3.14
CA LYS A 44 -16.09 8.17 -4.29
C LYS A 44 -17.42 7.41 -4.18
N GLY A 45 -18.01 7.44 -2.98
CA GLY A 45 -19.32 6.83 -2.70
C GLY A 45 -19.32 5.30 -2.67
N LYS A 46 -18.16 4.66 -2.54
CA LYS A 46 -17.99 3.22 -2.38
C LYS A 46 -16.72 2.91 -1.55
N GLN A 47 -16.47 1.65 -1.23
CA GLN A 47 -15.20 1.27 -0.61
C GLN A 47 -14.04 1.47 -1.59
N ALA A 48 -12.89 1.93 -1.11
CA ALA A 48 -11.73 2.18 -1.97
C ALA A 48 -11.31 0.95 -2.79
N GLU A 49 -11.39 -0.25 -2.21
CA GLU A 49 -11.08 -1.50 -2.92
C GLU A 49 -12.05 -1.82 -4.06
N GLU A 50 -13.33 -1.41 -3.95
CA GLU A 50 -14.29 -1.54 -5.04
C GLU A 50 -14.00 -0.56 -6.17
N TYR A 51 -13.21 0.48 -5.92
CA TYR A 51 -12.79 1.46 -6.93
C TYR A 51 -11.47 1.11 -7.62
N THR A 52 -10.48 0.61 -6.86
CA THR A 52 -9.09 0.49 -7.34
C THR A 52 -8.35 -0.79 -6.94
N SER A 53 -9.06 -1.88 -6.62
CA SER A 53 -8.45 -3.21 -6.52
C SER A 53 -8.07 -3.80 -7.89
N ASN A 54 -7.27 -4.87 -7.89
CA ASN A 54 -6.99 -5.63 -9.11
C ASN A 54 -8.22 -6.40 -9.60
N LYS A 55 -9.13 -6.78 -8.69
CA LYS A 55 -10.41 -7.39 -9.03
C LYS A 55 -11.23 -6.41 -9.86
N THR A 56 -11.45 -5.19 -9.35
CA THR A 56 -12.15 -4.11 -10.07
C THR A 56 -11.50 -3.83 -11.42
N ARG A 57 -10.16 -3.76 -11.49
CA ARG A 57 -9.45 -3.56 -12.75
C ARG A 57 -9.81 -4.60 -13.81
N LYS A 58 -9.94 -5.86 -13.41
CA LYS A 58 -10.28 -6.96 -14.33
C LYS A 58 -11.76 -6.97 -14.68
N GLU A 59 -12.64 -6.76 -13.70
CA GLU A 59 -14.10 -6.79 -13.89
C GLU A 59 -14.60 -5.64 -14.78
N GLU A 60 -13.98 -4.46 -14.64
CA GLU A 60 -14.29 -3.29 -15.47
C GLU A 60 -13.39 -3.16 -16.72
N ASP A 61 -12.58 -4.19 -17.03
CA ASP A 61 -11.63 -4.22 -18.16
C ASP A 61 -10.75 -2.95 -18.28
N LEU A 62 -10.27 -2.45 -17.14
CA LEU A 62 -9.48 -1.23 -17.11
C LEU A 62 -8.08 -1.47 -17.69
N SER A 63 -7.69 -0.57 -18.59
CA SER A 63 -6.31 -0.46 -19.03
C SER A 63 -5.38 -0.11 -17.85
N TRP A 64 -4.09 -0.42 -17.99
CA TRP A 64 -3.10 -0.05 -16.97
C TRP A 64 -3.01 1.46 -16.73
N LYS A 65 -3.27 2.25 -17.77
CA LYS A 65 -3.35 3.71 -17.67
C LYS A 65 -4.52 4.17 -16.80
N GLU A 66 -5.71 3.60 -17.01
CA GLU A 66 -6.89 3.92 -16.19
C GLU A 66 -6.69 3.46 -14.75
N PHE A 67 -6.17 2.25 -14.56
CA PHE A 67 -5.81 1.73 -13.25
C PHE A 67 -4.85 2.66 -12.51
N GLY A 68 -3.75 3.06 -13.15
CA GLY A 68 -2.77 3.98 -12.55
C GLY A 68 -3.40 5.32 -12.16
N LYS A 69 -4.27 5.89 -13.00
CA LYS A 69 -5.02 7.11 -12.64
C LYS A 69 -5.96 6.90 -11.45
N ARG A 70 -6.61 5.74 -11.34
CA ARG A 70 -7.51 5.43 -10.21
C ARG A 70 -6.74 5.26 -8.91
N LEU A 71 -5.67 4.46 -8.95
CA LEU A 71 -4.80 4.24 -7.81
C LEU A 71 -4.15 5.55 -7.36
N GLY A 72 -3.66 6.37 -8.30
CA GLY A 72 -3.13 7.70 -8.04
C GLY A 72 -4.09 8.61 -7.28
N LYS A 73 -5.37 8.65 -7.69
CA LYS A 73 -6.41 9.41 -6.96
C LYS A 73 -6.61 8.90 -5.54
N PHE A 74 -6.53 7.59 -5.33
CA PHE A 74 -6.63 7.01 -4.00
C PHE A 74 -5.40 7.33 -3.14
N LEU A 75 -4.19 7.25 -3.69
CA LEU A 75 -2.95 7.63 -2.98
C LEU A 75 -2.96 9.10 -2.58
N ASN A 76 -3.37 10.00 -3.47
CA ASN A 76 -3.49 11.43 -3.15
C ASN A 76 -4.58 11.69 -2.09
N TYR A 77 -5.64 10.89 -2.05
CA TYR A 77 -6.62 10.97 -0.98
C TYR A 77 -6.03 10.56 0.38
N LEU A 78 -5.24 9.48 0.41
CA LEU A 78 -4.51 9.08 1.62
C LEU A 78 -3.46 10.11 2.03
N ASP A 79 -2.81 10.77 1.07
CA ASP A 79 -1.85 11.85 1.34
C ASP A 79 -2.51 13.02 2.07
N ILE A 80 -3.69 13.45 1.62
CA ILE A 80 -4.47 14.49 2.30
C ILE A 80 -4.82 14.09 3.74
N LEU A 81 -5.17 12.82 3.97
CA LEU A 81 -5.64 12.35 5.28
C LEU A 81 -4.50 12.12 6.29
N PHE A 82 -3.33 11.71 5.81
CA PHE A 82 -2.31 11.13 6.68
C PHE A 82 -0.90 11.68 6.43
N SER A 83 -0.68 12.39 5.32
CA SER A 83 0.60 12.97 4.91
C SER A 83 1.80 12.03 5.09
N PRO A 84 1.77 10.83 4.47
CA PRO A 84 2.84 9.86 4.62
C PRO A 84 4.10 10.29 3.87
N GLN A 85 5.25 9.83 4.35
CA GLN A 85 6.56 10.07 3.73
C GLN A 85 6.82 9.11 2.56
N LEU A 86 6.12 7.98 2.51
CA LEU A 86 6.33 6.95 1.50
C LEU A 86 5.11 6.04 1.37
N PHE A 87 4.74 5.74 0.13
CA PHE A 87 3.91 4.59 -0.21
C PHE A 87 4.76 3.43 -0.68
N ILE A 88 4.50 2.25 -0.13
CA ILE A 88 5.06 0.99 -0.61
C ILE A 88 3.91 0.17 -1.17
N LEU A 89 3.99 -0.15 -2.46
CA LEU A 89 2.99 -0.99 -3.11
C LEU A 89 3.43 -2.46 -3.08
N GLY A 90 2.50 -3.35 -2.75
CA GLY A 90 2.66 -4.79 -2.83
C GLY A 90 1.49 -5.46 -3.53
N GLY A 91 1.51 -6.80 -3.54
CA GLY A 91 0.46 -7.60 -4.17
C GLY A 91 0.60 -7.77 -5.69
N GLY A 92 -0.42 -8.38 -6.30
CA GLY A 92 -0.32 -8.92 -7.66
C GLY A 92 -0.13 -7.87 -8.75
N VAL A 93 -0.73 -6.69 -8.61
CA VAL A 93 -0.55 -5.59 -9.59
C VAL A 93 0.85 -5.00 -9.54
N CYS A 94 1.52 -5.10 -8.40
CA CYS A 94 2.83 -4.50 -8.22
C CYS A 94 3.86 -5.13 -9.16
N LYS A 95 3.67 -6.38 -9.60
CA LYS A 95 4.47 -7.06 -10.64
C LYS A 95 4.42 -6.39 -12.02
N LYS A 96 3.54 -5.40 -12.20
CA LYS A 96 3.30 -4.66 -13.44
C LYS A 96 3.39 -3.14 -13.22
N ILE A 97 4.12 -2.72 -12.18
CA ILE A 97 4.24 -1.30 -11.80
C ILE A 97 4.75 -0.43 -12.96
N GLU A 98 5.64 -0.98 -13.79
CA GLU A 98 6.15 -0.31 -14.99
C GLU A 98 5.06 0.10 -15.99
N LYS A 99 3.89 -0.57 -15.97
CA LYS A 99 2.78 -0.29 -16.87
C LYS A 99 1.89 0.87 -16.42
N TYR A 100 1.96 1.27 -15.15
CA TYR A 100 1.01 2.23 -14.59
C TYR A 100 1.62 3.33 -13.71
N GLN A 101 2.87 3.19 -13.28
CA GLN A 101 3.52 4.12 -12.33
C GLN A 101 3.52 5.57 -12.82
N GLU A 102 3.71 5.80 -14.12
CA GLU A 102 3.71 7.14 -14.73
C GLU A 102 2.36 7.87 -14.58
N TYR A 103 1.27 7.13 -14.33
CA TYR A 103 -0.07 7.69 -14.21
C TYR A 103 -0.53 7.91 -12.76
N LEU A 104 0.27 7.53 -11.76
CA LEU A 104 -0.08 7.71 -10.35
C LEU A 104 -0.19 9.19 -9.97
N LYS A 105 0.67 10.06 -10.51
CA LYS A 105 0.65 11.51 -10.28
C LYS A 105 0.45 11.88 -8.80
N THR A 106 1.42 11.48 -7.97
CA THR A 106 1.46 11.77 -6.53
C THR A 106 2.81 12.40 -6.19
N GLU A 107 2.81 13.33 -5.24
CA GLU A 107 4.03 13.98 -4.73
C GLU A 107 4.76 13.07 -3.75
N VAL A 108 4.01 12.23 -3.01
CA VAL A 108 4.58 11.26 -2.08
C VAL A 108 5.31 10.18 -2.89
N PRO A 109 6.57 9.87 -2.56
CA PRO A 109 7.30 8.80 -3.23
C PRO A 109 6.54 7.47 -3.17
N VAL A 110 6.55 6.73 -4.28
CA VAL A 110 5.96 5.40 -4.38
C VAL A 110 7.03 4.41 -4.78
N VAL A 111 7.18 3.33 -4.01
CA VAL A 111 8.13 2.26 -4.32
C VAL A 111 7.43 0.91 -4.42
N GLN A 112 7.96 0.05 -5.27
CA GLN A 112 7.57 -1.35 -5.35
C GLN A 112 8.17 -2.12 -4.17
N SER A 113 7.38 -2.96 -3.53
CA SER A 113 7.88 -3.92 -2.55
C SER A 113 8.68 -5.03 -3.24
N GLU A 114 9.91 -5.25 -2.78
CA GLU A 114 10.76 -6.39 -3.18
C GLU A 114 10.12 -7.74 -2.85
N PHE A 115 9.23 -7.75 -1.85
CA PHE A 115 8.58 -8.96 -1.36
C PHE A 115 7.27 -9.28 -2.08
N LEU A 116 6.77 -8.40 -2.95
CA LEU A 116 5.57 -8.61 -3.77
C LEU A 116 4.37 -9.20 -2.98
N ASN A 117 4.11 -10.50 -3.14
CA ASN A 117 3.03 -11.22 -2.48
C ASN A 117 3.41 -11.71 -1.07
N ALA A 118 4.71 -11.86 -0.78
CA ALA A 118 5.22 -12.33 0.50
C ALA A 118 5.24 -11.22 1.57
N ALA A 119 5.02 -9.95 1.19
CA ALA A 119 5.05 -8.83 2.12
C ALA A 119 4.10 -9.00 3.32
N GLY A 120 2.91 -9.56 3.11
CA GLY A 120 1.96 -9.84 4.20
C GLY A 120 2.48 -10.89 5.19
N VAL A 121 3.08 -11.96 4.69
CA VAL A 121 3.66 -13.03 5.52
C VAL A 121 4.88 -12.52 6.29
N ILE A 122 5.74 -11.73 5.64
CA ILE A 122 6.92 -11.13 6.26
C ILE A 122 6.52 -10.11 7.33
N GLY A 123 5.51 -9.28 7.07
CA GLY A 123 4.97 -8.35 8.05
C GLY A 123 4.42 -9.05 9.29
N ALA A 124 3.65 -10.13 9.10
CA ALA A 124 3.14 -10.94 10.21
C ALA A 124 4.26 -11.60 11.03
N ALA A 125 5.28 -12.16 10.36
CA ALA A 125 6.43 -12.76 11.03
C ALA A 125 7.25 -11.72 11.82
N TYR A 126 7.47 -10.53 11.25
CA TYR A 126 8.15 -9.43 11.92
C TYR A 126 7.38 -8.94 13.15
N PHE A 127 6.07 -8.78 13.04
CA PHE A 127 5.22 -8.39 14.17
C PHE A 127 5.27 -9.43 15.29
N ALA A 128 5.12 -10.71 14.97
CA ALA A 128 5.24 -11.80 15.95
C ALA A 128 6.61 -11.83 16.64
N ALA A 129 7.70 -11.56 15.91
CA ALA A 129 9.05 -11.50 16.47
C ALA A 129 9.25 -10.31 17.42
N GLN A 130 8.64 -9.15 17.13
CA GLN A 130 8.67 -7.98 18.01
C GLN A 130 7.91 -8.23 19.31
N GLU A 131 6.69 -8.78 19.22
CA GLU A 131 5.88 -9.14 20.40
C GLU A 131 6.58 -10.19 21.28
N PHE A 132 7.21 -11.20 20.68
CA PHE A 132 7.98 -12.21 21.40
C PHE A 132 9.22 -11.62 22.09
N SER A 133 9.83 -10.60 21.49
CA SER A 133 10.98 -9.90 22.09
C SER A 133 10.58 -8.93 23.19
N ALA A 134 9.38 -8.37 23.14
CA ALA A 134 8.84 -7.45 24.14
C ALA A 134 8.25 -8.15 25.38
N THR A 135 7.97 -9.47 25.29
CA THR A 135 7.46 -10.29 26.39
C THR A 135 8.56 -11.04 27.17
N LYS A 136 9.84 -10.86 26.79
CA LYS A 136 11.01 -11.30 27.55
C LYS A 136 11.70 -10.12 28.21
#